data_AF-A0A7Y4ZC62-F1
#
_entry.id   AF-A0A7Y4ZC62-F1
#
_cell.length_a   1.000
_cell.length_b   1.000
_cell.length_c   1.000
_cell.angle_alpha   90.00
_cell.angle_beta   90.00
_cell.angle_gamma   90.00
#
_symmetry.space_group_name_H-M   'P 1'
#
loop_
_entity.id
_entity.type
_entity.pdbx_description
1 polymer ?
#
loop_
_entity_poly.entity_id
_entity_poly.type
_entity_poly.pdbx_seq_one_letter_code
_entity_poly.pdbx_strand_id
1 'polypeptide(L)'
;MGYDDAVIERILAKVGSIANRPVVRDIEDHYAVYFDELGITINLNDEATEMEWQELAIDLLNFLNKELPKDNEHFRWLLSIRHKLRQVGLFFPGDNINNNCAKNT
;
A
#
# COMPACT_ATOMS: atom_id res chain seq x y z
N MET A 1 -8.01 -19.23 -11.93
CA MET A 1 -6.82 -18.76 -12.67
C MET A 1 -5.76 -18.53 -11.62
N GLY A 2 -4.59 -19.12 -11.79
CA GLY A 2 -3.55 -19.15 -10.77
C GLY A 2 -2.83 -17.80 -10.70
N TYR A 3 -2.64 -17.35 -9.46
CA TYR A 3 -1.56 -16.51 -8.96
C TYR A 3 -0.41 -16.32 -9.97
N ASP A 4 -0.13 -15.08 -10.36
CA ASP A 4 1.08 -14.72 -11.11
C ASP A 4 2.09 -14.10 -10.14
N ASP A 5 2.89 -14.97 -9.51
CA ASP A 5 3.96 -14.62 -8.57
C ASP A 5 4.83 -13.51 -9.15
N ALA A 6 5.11 -13.56 -10.46
CA ALA A 6 5.97 -12.58 -11.13
C ALA A 6 5.35 -11.19 -11.20
N VAL A 7 4.01 -11.09 -11.28
CA VAL A 7 3.31 -9.80 -11.15
C VAL A 7 3.46 -9.25 -9.75
N ILE A 8 3.24 -10.07 -8.72
CA ILE A 8 3.33 -9.62 -7.33
C ILE A 8 4.76 -9.23 -6.95
N GLU A 9 5.74 -10.05 -7.31
CA GLU A 9 7.15 -9.73 -7.10
C GLU A 9 7.53 -8.39 -7.75
N ARG A 10 7.05 -8.12 -8.98
CA ARG A 10 7.26 -6.83 -9.65
C ARG A 10 6.61 -5.68 -8.89
N ILE A 11 5.36 -5.85 -8.42
CA ILE A 11 4.64 -4.84 -7.65
C ILE A 11 5.37 -4.55 -6.33
N LEU A 12 5.73 -5.59 -5.57
CA LEU A 12 6.42 -5.48 -4.28
C LEU A 12 7.81 -4.87 -4.43
N ALA A 13 8.57 -5.25 -5.46
CA ALA A 13 9.87 -4.64 -5.74
C ALA A 13 9.74 -3.13 -6.01
N LYS A 14 8.70 -2.72 -6.75
CA LYS A 14 8.48 -1.31 -7.06
C LYS A 14 7.93 -0.52 -5.87
N VAL A 15 7.06 -1.12 -5.06
CA VAL A 15 6.62 -0.57 -3.77
C VAL A 15 7.83 -0.36 -2.86
N GLY A 16 8.70 -1.37 -2.71
CA GLY A 16 9.94 -1.27 -1.96
C GLY A 16 10.83 -0.13 -2.45
N SER A 17 10.95 0.06 -3.78
CA SER A 17 11.69 1.18 -4.35
C SER A 17 11.07 2.55 -4.04
N ILE A 18 9.74 2.69 -4.03
CA ILE A 18 9.05 3.96 -3.70
C ILE A 18 9.16 4.26 -2.20
N ALA A 19 9.02 3.22 -1.39
CA ALA A 19 9.05 3.25 0.07
C ALA A 19 10.47 3.23 0.65
N ASN A 20 11.52 3.18 -0.19
CA ASN A 20 12.91 3.37 0.23
C ASN A 20 13.18 4.83 0.63
N ARG A 21 12.60 5.25 1.75
CA ARG A 21 12.66 6.60 2.31
C ARG A 21 12.99 6.52 3.79
N PRO A 22 13.70 7.53 4.36
CA PRO A 22 14.01 7.57 5.79
C PRO A 22 12.78 7.53 6.71
N VAL A 23 11.60 7.87 6.21
CA VAL A 23 10.33 7.84 6.97
C VAL A 23 9.79 6.42 7.17
N VAL A 24 10.24 5.44 6.38
CA VAL A 24 9.79 4.04 6.43
C VAL A 24 10.75 3.21 7.28
N ARG A 25 10.20 2.46 8.22
CA ARG A 25 10.93 1.52 9.07
C ARG A 25 11.05 0.16 8.41
N ASP A 26 9.91 -0.37 7.96
CA ASP A 26 9.81 -1.68 7.34
C ASP A 26 8.53 -1.77 6.48
N ILE A 27 8.48 -2.81 5.65
CA ILE A 27 7.35 -3.11 4.75
C ILE A 27 6.99 -4.58 5.00
N GLU A 28 5.71 -4.84 5.22
CA GLU A 28 5.16 -6.18 5.31
C GLU A 28 4.19 -6.40 4.15
N ASP A 29 4.15 -7.60 3.60
CA ASP A 29 3.19 -7.99 2.59
C ASP A 29 2.54 -9.34 2.91
N HIS A 30 1.31 -9.51 2.43
CA HIS A 30 0.58 -10.76 2.56
C HIS A 30 -0.36 -10.92 1.38
N TYR A 31 -0.28 -12.04 0.67
CA TYR A 31 -1.24 -12.38 -0.37
C TYR A 31 -2.28 -13.38 0.15
N ALA A 32 -3.54 -12.95 0.20
CA ALA A 32 -4.67 -13.73 0.66
C ALA A 32 -5.34 -14.46 -0.53
N VAL A 33 -4.89 -15.68 -0.81
CA VAL A 33 -5.33 -16.50 -1.97
C VAL A 33 -6.86 -16.64 -2.08
N TYR A 34 -7.57 -16.75 -0.94
CA TYR A 34 -9.03 -16.91 -0.94
C TYR A 34 -9.78 -15.66 -1.42
N PHE A 35 -9.22 -14.47 -1.18
CA PHE A 35 -9.83 -13.19 -1.56
C PHE A 35 -9.21 -12.61 -2.83
N ASP A 36 -8.16 -13.24 -3.35
CA ASP A 36 -7.35 -12.73 -4.44
C ASP A 36 -6.92 -11.28 -4.17
N GLU A 37 -6.31 -11.10 -2.99
CA GLU A 37 -5.97 -9.79 -2.44
C GLU A 37 -4.52 -9.72 -1.95
N LEU A 38 -3.78 -8.71 -2.42
CA LEU A 38 -2.44 -8.36 -1.94
C LEU A 38 -2.54 -7.26 -0.88
N GLY A 39 -2.31 -7.62 0.38
CA GLY A 39 -2.12 -6.68 1.48
C GLY A 39 -0.69 -6.17 1.54
N ILE A 40 -0.52 -4.86 1.62
CA ILE A 40 0.76 -4.17 1.77
C ILE A 40 0.67 -3.26 3.00
N THR A 41 1.57 -3.44 3.95
CA THR A 41 1.66 -2.60 5.15
C THR A 41 2.98 -1.85 5.14
N ILE A 42 2.91 -0.52 5.22
CA ILE A 42 4.05 0.37 5.39
C ILE A 42 4.11 0.77 6.86
N ASN A 43 5.16 0.33 7.56
CA ASN A 43 5.41 0.73 8.93
C ASN A 43 6.35 1.94 8.95
N LEU A 44 5.89 3.05 9.51
CA LEU A 44 6.65 4.30 9.58
C LEU A 44 7.54 4.35 10.82
N ASN A 45 8.61 5.12 10.72
CA ASN A 45 9.43 5.51 11.88
C ASN A 45 8.65 6.43 12.84
N ASP A 46 9.06 6.47 14.10
CA ASP A 46 8.36 7.19 15.15
C ASP A 46 8.35 8.71 14.93
N GLU A 47 9.36 9.21 14.23
CA GLU A 47 9.59 10.63 13.89
C GLU A 47 8.85 11.07 12.62
N ALA A 48 8.19 10.14 11.91
CA ALA A 48 7.46 10.43 10.69
C ALA A 48 6.40 11.52 10.90
N THR A 49 6.47 12.58 10.10
CA THR A 49 5.49 13.65 10.11
C THR A 49 4.28 13.30 9.25
N GLU A 50 3.16 14.01 9.48
CA GLU A 50 1.94 13.84 8.69
C GLU A 50 2.18 14.09 7.19
N MET A 51 2.97 15.11 6.87
CA MET A 51 3.29 15.48 5.50
C MET A 51 4.09 14.38 4.80
N GLU A 52 5.14 13.85 5.44
CA GLU A 52 6.01 12.84 4.82
C GLU A 52 5.28 11.54 4.51
N TRP A 53 4.42 11.05 5.41
CA TRP A 53 3.68 9.84 5.12
C TRP A 53 2.57 10.06 4.09
N GLN A 54 1.94 11.24 4.05
CA GLN A 54 0.96 11.56 3.02
C GLN A 54 1.59 11.64 1.63
N GLU A 55 2.77 12.25 1.50
CA GLU A 55 3.53 12.26 0.25
C GLU A 55 3.88 10.84 -0.20
N LEU A 56 4.39 10.01 0.71
CA LEU A 56 4.63 8.59 0.43
C LEU A 56 3.36 7.85 -0.01
N ALA A 57 2.24 8.08 0.67
CA ALA A 57 0.95 7.47 0.35
C ALA A 57 0.50 7.87 -1.06
N ILE A 58 0.61 9.14 -1.42
CA ILE A 58 0.25 9.63 -2.77
C ILE A 58 1.07 8.90 -3.83
N ASP A 59 2.38 8.77 -3.65
CA ASP A 59 3.25 8.09 -4.62
C ASP A 59 2.92 6.60 -4.76
N LEU A 60 2.64 5.92 -3.64
CA LEU A 60 2.22 4.52 -3.64
C LEU A 60 0.85 4.34 -4.29
N LEU A 61 -0.13 5.21 -4.00
CA LEU A 61 -1.47 5.15 -4.58
C LEU A 61 -1.43 5.41 -6.08
N ASN A 62 -0.64 6.38 -6.55
CA ASN A 62 -0.47 6.66 -7.96
C ASN A 62 0.11 5.44 -8.70
N PHE A 63 1.10 4.77 -8.10
CA PHE A 63 1.68 3.56 -8.66
C PHE A 63 0.68 2.39 -8.68
N LEU A 64 0.07 2.07 -7.54
CA LEU A 64 -0.85 0.94 -7.40
C LEU A 64 -2.09 1.10 -8.28
N ASN A 65 -2.68 2.29 -8.35
CA ASN A 65 -3.82 2.56 -9.23
C ASN A 65 -3.48 2.49 -10.72
N LYS A 66 -2.22 2.76 -11.09
CA LYS A 66 -1.76 2.66 -12.47
C LYS A 66 -1.52 1.21 -12.88
N GLU A 67 -0.86 0.43 -12.04
CA GLU A 67 -0.53 -0.97 -12.36
C GLU A 67 -1.71 -1.91 -12.14
N LEU A 68 -2.50 -1.66 -11.09
CA LEU A 68 -3.64 -2.46 -10.67
C LEU A 68 -4.84 -1.54 -10.40
N PRO A 69 -5.46 -1.01 -11.47
CA PRO A 69 -6.63 -0.16 -11.34
C PRO A 69 -7.80 -0.90 -10.68
N LYS A 70 -8.82 -0.15 -10.26
CA LYS A 70 -10.00 -0.70 -9.58
C LYS A 70 -10.68 -1.85 -10.32
N ASP A 71 -10.72 -1.76 -11.65
CA ASP A 71 -11.37 -2.74 -12.52
C ASP A 71 -10.39 -3.77 -13.09
N ASN A 72 -9.18 -3.91 -12.52
CA ASN A 72 -8.23 -4.92 -12.96
C ASN A 72 -8.76 -6.34 -12.69
N GLU A 73 -8.39 -7.27 -13.57
CA GLU A 73 -8.83 -8.67 -13.50
C GLU A 73 -7.82 -9.60 -12.81
N HIS A 74 -6.69 -9.07 -12.31
CA HIS A 74 -5.62 -9.87 -11.72
C HIS A 74 -5.89 -10.20 -10.26
N PHE A 75 -5.90 -9.18 -9.40
CA PHE A 75 -6.12 -9.28 -7.96
C PHE A 75 -6.41 -7.90 -7.38
N ARG A 76 -7.02 -7.85 -6.20
CA ARG A 76 -7.23 -6.60 -5.46
C ARG A 76 -6.03 -6.30 -4.58
N TRP A 77 -5.85 -5.04 -4.20
CA TRP A 77 -4.81 -4.67 -3.24
C TRP A 77 -5.39 -3.88 -2.08
N LEU A 78 -4.71 -3.94 -0.95
CA LEU A 78 -4.98 -3.13 0.23
C LEU A 78 -3.67 -2.49 0.68
N LEU A 79 -3.67 -1.16 0.83
CA LEU A 79 -2.52 -0.43 1.36
C LEU A 79 -2.84 0.07 2.77
N SER A 80 -2.12 -0.44 3.76
CA SER A 80 -2.13 0.03 5.14
C SER A 80 -0.87 0.84 5.44
N ILE A 81 -1.01 1.98 6.09
CA ILE A 81 0.11 2.79 6.58
C ILE A 81 -0.04 2.91 8.09
N ARG A 82 0.99 2.48 8.82
CA ARG A 82 1.00 2.43 10.28
C ARG A 82 2.06 3.36 10.84
N HIS A 83 1.68 4.14 11.83
CA HIS A 83 2.60 4.93 12.64
C HIS A 83 2.47 4.46 14.10
N LYS A 84 3.54 3.89 14.65
CA LYS A 84 3.49 3.18 15.94
C LYS A 84 2.43 2.07 15.89
N LEU A 85 1.54 2.03 16.88
CA LEU A 85 0.45 1.07 16.95
C LEU A 85 -0.79 1.51 16.15
N ARG A 86 -0.82 2.75 15.65
CA ARG A 86 -1.99 3.34 14.99
C ARG A 86 -1.92 3.16 13.48
N GLN A 87 -3.04 2.78 12.89
CA GLN A 87 -3.23 2.89 11.45
C GLN A 87 -3.57 4.33 11.08
N VAL A 88 -2.71 4.97 10.29
CA VAL A 88 -2.87 6.36 9.84
C VAL A 88 -3.35 6.45 8.40
N GLY A 89 -3.15 5.38 7.61
CA GLY A 89 -3.65 5.25 6.25
C GLY A 89 -4.29 3.88 6.01
N LEU A 90 -5.42 3.87 5.30
CA LEU A 90 -6.04 2.67 4.74
C LEU A 90 -6.66 3.01 3.39
N PHE A 91 -6.22 2.31 2.35
CA PHE A 91 -6.63 2.59 0.98
C PHE A 91 -6.84 1.31 0.16
N PHE A 92 -7.74 1.42 -0.82
CA PHE A 92 -8.20 0.37 -1.71
C PHE A 92 -8.08 0.80 -3.18
N PRO A 93 -8.29 -0.11 -4.15
CA PRO A 93 -8.20 0.21 -5.56
C PRO A 93 -9.15 1.34 -5.97
N GLY A 94 -8.59 2.36 -6.63
CA GLY A 94 -9.27 3.58 -7.04
C GLY A 94 -9.21 4.73 -6.03
N ASP A 95 -8.72 4.48 -4.81
CA ASP A 95 -8.61 5.53 -3.79
C ASP A 95 -7.49 6.53 -4.10
N ASN A 96 -7.70 7.76 -3.62
CA ASN A 96 -6.65 8.75 -3.44
C ASN A 96 -6.51 9.12 -1.96
N ILE A 97 -5.59 10.04 -1.64
CA ILE A 97 -5.31 10.44 -0.25
C ILE A 97 -6.53 10.94 0.54
N ASN A 98 -7.55 11.48 -0.15
CA ASN A 98 -8.79 11.95 0.46
C ASN A 98 -9.76 10.82 0.83
N ASN A 99 -9.58 9.63 0.24
CA ASN A 99 -10.38 8.44 0.51
C ASN A 99 -9.86 7.62 1.71
N ASN A 100 -8.94 8.18 2.51
CA ASN A 100 -8.33 7.48 3.65
C ASN A 100 -9.37 6.94 4.64
N CYS A 101 -9.55 5.62 4.64
CA CYS A 101 -10.55 4.94 5.45
C CYS A 101 -10.16 4.84 6.94
N ALA A 102 -8.88 5.06 7.28
CA ALA A 102 -8.41 5.08 8.66
C ALA A 102 -8.92 6.30 9.46
N LYS A 103 -9.44 7.34 8.78
CA LYS A 103 -10.05 8.52 9.43
C LYS A 103 -11.41 8.22 10.07
N ASN A 104 -12.05 7.09 9.74
CA ASN A 104 -13.39 6.72 10.21
C ASN A 104 -13.38 5.66 11.34
N THR A 105 -12.20 5.38 11.91
CA THR A 105 -11.94 4.44 13.02
C THR A 105 -11.22 5.15 14.15
#